data_AF-A0A965CWH9-F1
#
_entry.id   AF-A0A965CWH9-F1
#
_cell.length_a   1.000
_cell.length_b   1.000
_cell.length_c   1.000
_cell.angle_alpha   90.00
_cell.angle_beta   90.00
_cell.angle_gamma   90.00
#
_symmetry.space_group_name_H-M   'P 1'
#
loop_
_entity.id
_entity.type
_entity.pdbx_description
1 polymer ?
#
loop_
_entity_poly.entity_id
_entity_poly.type
_entity_poly.pdbx_seq_one_letter_code
_entity_poly.pdbx_strand_id
1 'polypeptide(L)'
;QHIDGVEVRHWREPFPDIAPAEIVVEGFGVRLPDRFTEAMAATRPSPVWINLEYLSAEPWVDGHHGLPSPHPRLPLTKYFFFPGFSAATGGVIIEGDLLAARDAFQCDAAVARRFRRQIGIEDGEVARTWISLFCYHAGALPSLVEAWAADAHGVGCVVAEGYARAQIEKIAGQPLVPGSTVRIGQLSLHAMPFLPLDDYDRLLWSCDLNFVRGEDSFVRAQLAARPLIWQAYPQEAETHLVKSAAFRDRYVQTMAPADAAAYGALFDAWNRHGGDCGATWAEFARRLPAFRAHSGAWAATVAGNGDLAVNLAKFCEDRLE
;
A
#
# COMPACT_ATOMS: atom_id res chain seq x y z
N GLN A 1 21.35 -8.91 13.79
CA GLN A 1 21.15 -10.09 12.91
C GLN A 1 21.47 -9.66 11.47
N HIS A 2 21.88 -10.59 10.61
CA HIS A 2 22.12 -10.30 9.19
C HIS A 2 21.10 -11.08 8.37
N ILE A 3 20.30 -10.38 7.56
CA ILE A 3 19.23 -10.95 6.73
C ILE A 3 19.30 -10.25 5.38
N ASP A 4 19.41 -11.01 4.28
CA ASP A 4 19.44 -10.49 2.91
C ASP A 4 20.44 -9.34 2.69
N GLY A 5 21.62 -9.45 3.31
CA GLY A 5 22.67 -8.44 3.24
C GLY A 5 22.48 -7.22 4.14
N VAL A 6 21.39 -7.15 4.92
CA VAL A 6 21.10 -6.06 5.86
C VAL A 6 21.49 -6.44 7.28
N GLU A 7 22.32 -5.61 7.92
CA GLU A 7 22.57 -5.71 9.37
C GLU A 7 21.44 -5.04 10.15
N VAL A 8 20.58 -5.85 10.75
CA VAL A 8 19.49 -5.38 11.62
C VAL A 8 19.95 -5.33 13.07
N ARG A 9 19.88 -4.13 13.66
CA ARG A 9 20.22 -3.88 15.07
C ARG A 9 18.99 -3.41 15.84
N HIS A 10 18.90 -3.81 17.12
CA HIS A 10 17.85 -3.35 18.01
C HIS A 10 18.18 -1.93 18.51
N TRP A 11 17.29 -0.98 18.24
CA TRP A 11 17.35 0.37 18.83
C TRP A 11 17.06 0.28 20.33
N ARG A 12 18.03 0.64 21.17
CA ARG A 12 17.93 0.52 22.64
C ARG A 12 18.16 1.86 23.33
N GLU A 13 17.74 1.93 24.59
CA GLU A 13 18.13 2.96 25.52
C GLU A 13 18.92 2.33 26.68
N PRO A 14 20.18 2.75 26.95
CA PRO A 14 20.94 3.73 26.17
C PRO A 14 21.26 3.18 24.77
N PHE A 15 21.20 4.04 23.76
CA PHE A 15 21.69 3.76 22.40
C PHE A 15 23.15 3.23 22.43
N PRO A 16 23.58 2.35 21.54
CA PRO A 16 24.98 1.94 21.47
C PRO A 16 25.85 3.02 20.81
N ASP A 17 27.13 3.07 21.15
CA ASP A 17 28.08 3.92 20.42
C ASP A 17 28.41 3.24 19.09
N ILE A 18 27.92 3.85 18.00
CA ILE A 18 28.06 3.34 16.63
C ILE A 18 28.65 4.48 15.77
N ALA A 19 29.65 4.14 14.95
CA ALA A 19 30.18 5.07 13.95
C ALA A 19 29.09 5.39 12.91
N PRO A 20 28.79 6.67 12.62
CA PRO A 20 27.85 7.03 11.56
C PRO A 20 28.32 6.50 10.21
N ALA A 21 27.37 6.05 9.39
CA ALA A 21 27.60 5.74 7.99
C ALA A 21 27.71 7.02 7.15
N GLU A 22 28.17 6.90 5.90
CA GLU A 22 28.25 8.01 4.93
C GLU A 22 26.88 8.61 4.62
N ILE A 23 25.82 7.78 4.69
CA ILE A 23 24.44 8.17 4.50
C ILE A 23 23.66 7.75 5.75
N VAL A 24 22.86 8.67 6.30
CA VAL A 24 21.97 8.42 7.44
C VAL A 24 20.55 8.73 7.02
N VAL A 25 19.71 7.70 6.96
CA VAL A 25 18.28 7.84 6.65
C VAL A 25 17.46 7.78 7.95
N GLU A 26 16.83 8.89 8.28
CA GLU A 26 15.83 9.00 9.34
C GLU A 26 14.45 8.79 8.75
N GLY A 27 13.75 7.72 9.15
CA GLY A 27 12.39 7.46 8.69
C GLY A 27 11.35 8.20 9.53
N PHE A 28 10.38 8.83 8.86
CA PHE A 28 9.11 9.30 9.45
C PHE A 28 9.25 10.29 10.62
N GLY A 29 10.29 11.14 10.58
CA GLY A 29 10.55 12.16 11.60
C GLY A 29 10.98 11.60 12.95
N VAL A 30 11.51 10.37 13.00
CA VAL A 30 12.06 9.77 14.22
C VAL A 30 13.26 10.58 14.70
N ARG A 31 13.16 11.17 15.90
CA ARG A 31 14.29 11.89 16.50
C ARG A 31 15.47 10.94 16.75
N LEU A 32 16.58 11.16 16.03
CA LEU A 32 17.85 10.47 16.28
C LEU A 32 18.39 10.83 17.68
N PRO A 33 19.10 9.92 18.38
CA PRO A 33 19.70 10.23 19.67
C PRO A 33 20.75 11.35 19.55
N ASP A 34 20.75 12.31 20.49
CA ASP A 34 21.62 13.51 20.43
C ASP A 34 23.10 13.14 20.22
N ARG A 35 23.62 12.18 20.99
CA ARG A 35 25.01 11.70 20.82
C ARG A 35 25.34 11.13 19.44
N PHE A 36 24.35 10.55 18.73
CA PHE A 36 24.57 10.03 17.39
C PHE A 36 24.65 11.20 16.40
N THR A 37 23.80 12.21 16.56
CA THR A 37 23.91 13.45 15.77
C THR A 37 25.20 14.23 16.04
N GLU A 38 25.70 14.24 17.28
CA GLU A 38 27.01 14.79 17.62
C GLU A 38 28.16 14.00 16.97
N ALA A 39 28.08 12.67 16.96
CA ALA A 39 29.04 11.82 16.25
C ALA A 39 29.01 12.06 14.74
N MET A 40 27.83 12.24 14.13
CA MET A 40 27.68 12.63 12.73
C MET A 40 28.39 13.95 12.45
N ALA A 41 28.18 14.96 13.30
CA ALA A 41 28.80 16.28 13.16
C ALA A 41 30.34 16.28 13.32
N ALA A 42 30.87 15.30 14.07
CA ALA A 42 32.30 15.10 14.25
C ALA A 42 32.96 14.32 13.10
N THR A 43 32.18 13.67 12.23
CA THR A 43 32.68 12.88 11.09
C THR A 43 33.07 13.79 9.92
N ARG A 44 34.10 13.40 9.15
CA ARG A 44 34.59 14.13 7.98
C ARG A 44 34.81 13.16 6.80
N PRO A 45 34.15 13.37 5.65
CA PRO A 45 33.06 14.33 5.41
C PRO A 45 31.84 14.08 6.33
N SER A 46 31.00 15.10 6.54
CA SER A 46 29.76 14.92 7.30
C SER A 46 28.82 13.98 6.53
N PRO A 47 28.07 13.08 7.20
CA PRO A 47 27.13 12.21 6.52
C PRO A 47 26.02 12.97 5.78
N VAL A 48 25.56 12.41 4.66
CA VAL A 48 24.32 12.86 4.01
C VAL A 48 23.14 12.43 4.88
N TRP A 49 22.46 13.40 5.49
CA TRP A 49 21.33 13.14 6.39
C TRP A 49 20.01 13.34 5.67
N ILE A 50 19.24 12.25 5.53
CA ILE A 50 17.95 12.20 4.86
C ILE A 50 16.83 12.06 5.89
N ASN A 51 15.75 12.84 5.72
CA ASN A 51 14.44 12.53 6.29
C ASN A 51 13.60 11.82 5.23
N LEU A 52 13.37 10.52 5.39
CA LEU A 52 12.41 9.81 4.56
C LEU A 52 11.00 10.07 5.11
N GLU A 53 10.20 10.80 4.36
CA GLU A 53 8.83 11.16 4.73
C GLU A 53 7.83 10.10 4.30
N TYR A 54 6.61 10.17 4.83
CA TYR A 54 5.51 9.33 4.35
C TYR A 54 5.16 9.66 2.89
N LEU A 55 4.74 8.65 2.14
CA LEU A 55 4.18 8.79 0.80
C LEU A 55 3.00 9.76 0.80
N SER A 56 2.93 10.67 -0.17
CA SER A 56 1.74 11.49 -0.40
C SER A 56 1.45 11.73 -1.88
N ALA A 57 0.18 11.94 -2.18
CA ALA A 57 -0.31 12.40 -3.48
C ALA A 57 -0.67 13.89 -3.49
N GLU A 58 -0.54 14.57 -2.36
CA GLU A 58 -0.88 15.98 -2.23
C GLU A 58 0.08 16.87 -3.03
N PRO A 59 -0.38 17.88 -3.77
CA PRO A 59 0.49 18.66 -4.68
C PRO A 59 1.68 19.36 -4.03
N TRP A 60 1.62 19.64 -2.72
CA TRP A 60 2.69 20.37 -2.04
C TRP A 60 3.99 19.57 -1.93
N VAL A 61 3.96 18.23 -1.97
CA VAL A 61 5.19 17.43 -1.84
C VAL A 61 6.16 17.65 -3.00
N ASP A 62 5.64 17.94 -4.20
CA ASP A 62 6.44 18.24 -5.39
C ASP A 62 7.38 19.44 -5.15
N GLY A 63 6.97 20.40 -4.33
CA GLY A 63 7.77 21.58 -3.98
C GLY A 63 8.64 21.43 -2.74
N HIS A 64 8.51 20.33 -1.99
CA HIS A 64 9.23 20.09 -0.72
C HIS A 64 10.22 18.93 -0.79
N HIS A 65 10.13 18.09 -1.83
CA HIS A 65 11.11 17.04 -2.11
C HIS A 65 12.51 17.62 -2.37
N GLY A 66 13.51 17.06 -1.70
CA GLY A 66 14.91 17.43 -1.81
C GLY A 66 15.33 18.69 -1.05
N LEU A 67 14.41 19.37 -0.35
CA LEU A 67 14.72 20.63 0.33
C LEU A 67 15.70 20.43 1.50
N PRO A 68 16.74 21.27 1.63
CA PRO A 68 17.66 21.26 2.76
C PRO A 68 17.06 21.96 3.98
N SER A 69 17.43 21.46 5.16
CA SER A 69 17.11 22.00 6.47
C SER A 69 18.37 21.99 7.32
N PRO A 70 19.10 23.12 7.41
CA PRO A 70 20.28 23.24 8.25
C PRO A 70 19.93 22.95 9.71
N HIS A 71 20.72 22.10 10.35
CA HIS A 71 20.52 21.79 11.76
C HIS A 71 20.83 23.05 12.60
N PRO A 72 20.01 23.38 13.63
CA PRO A 72 20.08 24.68 14.31
C PRO A 72 21.37 24.97 15.10
N ARG A 73 22.18 23.95 15.38
CA ARG A 73 23.40 24.05 16.21
C ARG A 73 24.62 23.37 15.59
N LEU A 74 24.46 22.11 15.22
CA LEU A 74 25.50 21.29 14.57
C LEU A 74 25.70 21.65 13.08
N PRO A 75 26.91 21.52 12.53
CA PRO A 75 27.22 21.73 11.10
C PRO A 75 26.72 20.55 10.24
N LEU A 76 25.43 20.26 10.32
CA LEU A 76 24.74 19.21 9.58
C LEU A 76 23.59 19.84 8.79
N THR A 77 23.27 19.27 7.64
CA THR A 77 22.08 19.63 6.85
C THR A 77 21.25 18.38 6.64
N LYS A 78 19.98 18.44 7.02
CA LYS A 78 19.00 17.38 6.82
C LYS A 78 18.21 17.66 5.55
N TYR A 79 18.00 16.67 4.68
CA TYR A 79 17.24 16.83 3.45
C TYR A 79 15.91 16.09 3.54
N PHE A 80 14.80 16.74 3.19
CA PHE A 80 13.50 16.10 3.15
C PHE A 80 13.34 15.30 1.85
N PHE A 81 13.04 14.01 1.95
CA PHE A 81 12.87 13.11 0.82
C PHE A 81 11.46 12.51 0.85
N PHE A 82 10.57 13.09 0.03
CA PHE A 82 9.17 12.67 -0.08
C PHE A 82 8.98 11.62 -1.18
N PRO A 83 8.49 10.41 -0.87
CA PRO A 83 7.91 9.51 -1.85
C PRO A 83 6.64 10.11 -2.46
N GLY A 84 6.33 9.79 -3.72
CA GLY A 84 5.16 10.36 -4.39
C GLY A 84 4.90 9.81 -5.79
N PHE A 85 3.91 10.41 -6.45
CA PHE A 85 3.35 9.94 -7.74
C PHE A 85 3.64 10.90 -8.91
N SER A 86 4.70 11.71 -8.78
CA SER A 86 5.15 12.65 -9.80
C SER A 86 6.65 12.54 -10.02
N ALA A 87 7.13 12.99 -11.18
CA ALA A 87 8.55 13.10 -11.47
C ALA A 87 9.31 14.11 -10.58
N ALA A 88 8.60 14.95 -9.81
CA ALA A 88 9.19 15.89 -8.85
C ALA A 88 9.34 15.29 -7.43
N THR A 89 8.97 14.02 -7.25
CA THR A 89 9.06 13.32 -5.97
C THR A 89 10.08 12.18 -6.04
N GLY A 90 10.33 11.53 -4.91
CA GLY A 90 11.24 10.41 -4.80
C GLY A 90 10.77 9.14 -5.51
N GLY A 91 9.55 9.10 -6.05
CA GLY A 91 8.95 7.89 -6.61
C GLY A 91 8.41 6.95 -5.53
N VAL A 92 8.31 5.67 -5.85
CA VAL A 92 7.85 4.61 -4.93
C VAL A 92 8.81 3.41 -4.98
N ILE A 93 8.78 2.53 -3.99
CA ILE A 93 9.67 1.36 -3.94
C ILE A 93 9.23 0.33 -4.99
N ILE A 94 10.13 -0.01 -5.91
CA ILE A 94 9.90 -0.99 -7.00
C ILE A 94 11.15 -1.86 -7.16
N GLU A 95 11.02 -3.15 -6.85
CA GLU A 95 12.09 -4.11 -7.04
C GLU A 95 12.34 -4.37 -8.54
N GLY A 96 13.60 -4.64 -8.90
CA GLY A 96 14.04 -4.64 -10.30
C GLY A 96 13.32 -5.65 -11.21
N ASP A 97 12.90 -6.80 -10.68
CA ASP A 97 12.18 -7.83 -11.42
C ASP A 97 10.66 -7.86 -11.14
N LEU A 98 10.17 -6.97 -10.26
CA LEU A 98 8.80 -7.01 -9.76
C LEU A 98 7.77 -7.01 -10.88
N LEU A 99 7.88 -6.04 -11.79
CA LEU A 99 6.88 -5.84 -12.84
C LEU A 99 6.85 -7.01 -13.82
N ALA A 100 8.04 -7.54 -14.16
CA ALA A 100 8.16 -8.70 -15.04
C ALA A 100 7.62 -9.98 -14.36
N ALA A 101 7.91 -10.18 -13.08
CA ALA A 101 7.38 -11.29 -12.30
C ALA A 101 5.84 -11.22 -12.19
N ARG A 102 5.30 -10.02 -11.94
CA ARG A 102 3.85 -9.73 -11.92
C ARG A 102 3.19 -10.03 -13.26
N ASP A 103 3.77 -9.60 -14.37
CA ASP A 103 3.23 -9.83 -15.72
C ASP A 103 3.24 -11.32 -16.07
N ALA A 104 4.34 -12.04 -15.76
CA ALA A 104 4.45 -13.47 -15.94
C ALA A 104 3.48 -14.28 -15.04
N PHE A 105 3.21 -13.80 -13.83
CA PHE A 105 2.22 -14.43 -12.95
C PHE A 105 0.80 -14.25 -13.47
N GLN A 106 0.45 -13.05 -13.95
CA GLN A 106 -0.91 -12.71 -14.37
C GLN A 106 -1.27 -13.23 -15.77
N CYS A 107 -0.29 -13.63 -16.59
CA CYS A 107 -0.57 -14.16 -17.93
C CYS A 107 -1.25 -15.53 -17.92
N ASP A 108 -1.17 -16.28 -16.83
CA ASP A 108 -1.77 -17.61 -16.69
C ASP A 108 -2.66 -17.71 -15.43
N ALA A 109 -3.97 -17.80 -15.66
CA ALA A 109 -4.95 -17.95 -14.58
C ALA A 109 -4.74 -19.23 -13.74
N ALA A 110 -4.09 -20.26 -14.28
CA ALA A 110 -3.76 -21.48 -13.53
C ALA A 110 -2.68 -21.21 -12.46
N VAL A 111 -1.75 -20.29 -12.70
CA VAL A 111 -0.73 -19.88 -11.72
C VAL A 111 -1.40 -19.21 -10.52
N ALA A 112 -2.31 -18.26 -10.77
CA ALA A 112 -3.08 -17.59 -9.71
C ALA A 112 -3.92 -18.58 -8.88
N ARG A 113 -4.61 -19.53 -9.53
CA ARG A 113 -5.38 -20.60 -8.85
C ARG A 113 -4.48 -21.50 -8.00
N ARG A 114 -3.32 -21.92 -8.55
CA ARG A 114 -2.36 -22.75 -7.82
C ARG A 114 -1.82 -22.01 -6.60
N PHE A 115 -1.48 -20.74 -6.73
CA PHE A 115 -1.02 -19.91 -5.62
C PHE A 115 -2.08 -19.80 -4.52
N ARG A 116 -3.34 -19.49 -4.87
CA ARG A 116 -4.43 -19.46 -3.88
C ARG A 116 -4.57 -20.78 -3.11
N ARG A 117 -4.49 -21.92 -3.81
CA ARG A 117 -4.49 -23.24 -3.15
C ARG A 117 -3.30 -23.44 -2.22
N GLN A 118 -2.11 -22.96 -2.59
CA GLN A 118 -0.91 -23.05 -1.75
C GLN A 118 -1.06 -22.28 -0.44
N ILE A 119 -1.78 -21.14 -0.45
CA ILE A 119 -2.07 -20.36 0.76
C ILE A 119 -3.37 -20.81 1.47
N GLY A 120 -3.89 -21.99 1.15
CA GLY A 120 -5.03 -22.61 1.82
C GLY A 120 -6.41 -22.12 1.36
N ILE A 121 -6.49 -21.47 0.19
CA ILE A 121 -7.76 -21.00 -0.39
C ILE A 121 -8.23 -22.02 -1.41
N GLU A 122 -9.32 -22.71 -1.10
CA GLU A 122 -9.97 -23.63 -2.03
C GLU A 122 -10.89 -22.87 -2.98
N ASP A 123 -10.59 -22.92 -4.28
CA ASP A 123 -11.52 -22.46 -5.31
C ASP A 123 -12.76 -23.38 -5.29
N GLY A 124 -13.86 -22.93 -4.67
CA GLY A 124 -15.19 -23.58 -4.75
C GLY A 124 -15.82 -23.42 -6.15
N GLU A 125 -17.15 -23.60 -6.28
CA GLU A 125 -17.87 -23.22 -7.50
C GLU A 125 -17.43 -21.81 -7.94
N VAL A 126 -17.04 -21.69 -9.21
CA VAL A 126 -16.12 -20.67 -9.73
C VAL A 126 -16.58 -19.25 -9.35
N ALA A 127 -16.02 -18.70 -8.26
CA ALA A 127 -16.14 -17.29 -7.96
C ALA A 127 -15.68 -16.50 -9.20
N ARG A 128 -16.54 -15.62 -9.72
CA ARG A 128 -16.22 -14.83 -10.92
C ARG A 128 -15.31 -13.65 -10.59
N THR A 129 -15.37 -13.16 -9.36
CA THR A 129 -14.56 -12.04 -8.88
C THR A 129 -13.83 -12.44 -7.61
N TRP A 130 -12.50 -12.39 -7.65
CA TRP A 130 -11.64 -12.55 -6.48
C TRP A 130 -11.27 -11.20 -5.87
N ILE A 131 -11.45 -11.07 -4.57
CA ILE A 131 -11.19 -9.83 -3.82
C ILE A 131 -10.23 -10.14 -2.67
N SER A 132 -9.19 -9.35 -2.47
CA SER A 132 -8.43 -9.37 -1.20
C SER A 132 -8.92 -8.29 -0.26
N LEU A 133 -9.10 -8.60 1.02
CA LEU A 133 -9.53 -7.65 2.05
C LEU A 133 -8.48 -7.50 3.15
N PHE A 134 -7.72 -6.41 3.08
CA PHE A 134 -6.78 -5.97 4.11
C PHE A 134 -7.06 -4.51 4.50
N CYS A 135 -7.78 -4.33 5.61
CA CYS A 135 -8.28 -3.03 6.04
C CYS A 135 -8.12 -2.80 7.56
N TYR A 136 -8.29 -1.57 8.01
CA TYR A 136 -8.55 -1.23 9.41
C TYR A 136 -10.01 -1.55 9.77
N HIS A 137 -10.49 -1.05 10.91
CA HIS A 137 -11.93 -1.04 11.16
C HIS A 137 -12.64 -0.23 10.07
N ALA A 138 -13.69 -0.77 9.46
CA ALA A 138 -14.38 -0.17 8.32
C ALA A 138 -15.89 -0.22 8.56
N GLY A 139 -16.48 0.94 8.84
CA GLY A 139 -17.92 1.04 9.11
C GLY A 139 -18.81 0.63 7.94
N ALA A 140 -18.28 0.75 6.71
CA ALA A 140 -18.97 0.37 5.47
C ALA A 140 -18.85 -1.12 5.12
N LEU A 141 -18.07 -1.92 5.87
CA LEU A 141 -17.86 -3.33 5.59
C LEU A 141 -19.15 -4.17 5.68
N PRO A 142 -20.06 -3.98 6.66
CA PRO A 142 -21.31 -4.73 6.70
C PRO A 142 -22.15 -4.58 5.43
N SER A 143 -22.38 -3.36 4.94
CA SER A 143 -23.20 -3.18 3.73
C SER A 143 -22.51 -3.68 2.46
N LEU A 144 -21.17 -3.64 2.42
CA LEU A 144 -20.40 -4.25 1.34
C LEU A 144 -20.51 -5.78 1.34
N VAL A 145 -20.44 -6.42 2.52
CA VAL A 145 -20.63 -7.87 2.67
C VAL A 145 -22.04 -8.29 2.25
N GLU A 146 -23.07 -7.53 2.62
CA GLU A 146 -24.45 -7.76 2.18
C GLU A 146 -24.57 -7.69 0.64
N ALA A 147 -23.97 -6.67 0.02
CA ALA A 147 -23.98 -6.53 -1.44
C ALA A 147 -23.24 -7.68 -2.14
N TRP A 148 -22.08 -8.11 -1.62
CA TRP A 148 -21.36 -9.27 -2.16
C TRP A 148 -22.11 -10.59 -1.96
N ALA A 149 -22.78 -10.76 -0.82
CA ALA A 149 -23.59 -11.95 -0.55
C ALA A 149 -24.80 -12.06 -1.50
N ALA A 150 -25.31 -10.92 -1.99
CA ALA A 150 -26.41 -10.85 -2.95
C ALA A 150 -25.97 -10.85 -4.42
N ASP A 151 -24.66 -10.76 -4.72
CA ASP A 151 -24.17 -10.67 -6.10
C ASP A 151 -24.29 -12.04 -6.82
N ALA A 152 -25.16 -12.09 -7.84
CA ALA A 152 -25.43 -13.32 -8.59
C ALA A 152 -24.22 -13.86 -9.36
N HIS A 153 -23.14 -13.08 -9.54
CA HIS A 153 -21.92 -13.53 -10.20
C HIS A 153 -20.98 -14.30 -9.26
N GLY A 154 -21.19 -14.21 -7.94
CA GLY A 154 -20.38 -14.86 -6.91
C GLY A 154 -19.06 -14.15 -6.64
N VAL A 155 -18.79 -13.90 -5.37
CA VAL A 155 -17.56 -13.23 -4.89
C VAL A 155 -16.74 -14.17 -4.01
N GLY A 156 -15.46 -14.29 -4.31
CA GLY A 156 -14.47 -14.94 -3.45
C GLY A 156 -13.62 -13.88 -2.76
N CYS A 157 -13.78 -13.73 -1.45
CA CYS A 157 -13.06 -12.72 -0.67
C CYS A 157 -12.02 -13.39 0.23
N VAL A 158 -10.75 -13.06 0.01
CA VAL A 158 -9.60 -13.49 0.81
C VAL A 158 -9.40 -12.50 1.94
N VAL A 159 -9.60 -12.95 3.18
CA VAL A 159 -9.66 -12.09 4.36
C VAL A 159 -8.34 -12.15 5.14
N ALA A 160 -7.65 -11.02 5.17
CA ALA A 160 -6.41 -10.84 5.93
C ALA A 160 -6.63 -10.97 7.44
N GLU A 161 -5.58 -11.39 8.15
CA GLU A 161 -5.57 -11.40 9.61
C GLU A 161 -5.69 -9.99 10.19
N GLY A 162 -6.20 -9.89 11.42
CA GLY A 162 -6.36 -8.64 12.16
C GLY A 162 -7.75 -8.05 12.01
N TYR A 163 -7.85 -6.74 11.76
CA TYR A 163 -9.11 -5.99 11.80
C TYR A 163 -10.15 -6.45 10.78
N ALA A 164 -9.72 -6.85 9.58
CA ALA A 164 -10.62 -7.37 8.56
C ALA A 164 -11.30 -8.66 9.04
N ARG A 165 -10.51 -9.68 9.41
CA ARG A 165 -11.02 -10.95 9.95
C ARG A 165 -11.91 -10.76 11.17
N ALA A 166 -11.48 -9.96 12.15
CA ALA A 166 -12.25 -9.74 13.36
C ALA A 166 -13.64 -9.11 13.10
N GLN A 167 -13.77 -8.25 12.09
CA GLN A 167 -15.08 -7.71 11.69
C GLN A 167 -15.90 -8.73 10.90
N ILE A 168 -15.26 -9.47 9.99
CA ILE A 168 -15.92 -10.52 9.21
C ILE A 168 -16.47 -11.61 10.13
N GLU A 169 -15.73 -12.05 11.15
CA GLU A 169 -16.20 -13.05 12.12
C GLU A 169 -17.44 -12.57 12.88
N LYS A 170 -17.48 -11.28 13.25
CA LYS A 170 -18.67 -10.67 13.87
C LYS A 170 -19.86 -10.65 12.92
N ILE A 171 -19.65 -10.28 11.65
CA ILE A 171 -20.70 -10.24 10.63
C ILE A 171 -21.22 -11.66 10.33
N ALA A 172 -20.31 -12.63 10.20
CA ALA A 172 -20.62 -14.02 9.90
C ALA A 172 -21.20 -14.80 11.10
N GLY A 173 -21.04 -14.29 12.32
CA GLY A 173 -21.47 -14.96 13.55
C GLY A 173 -20.68 -16.23 13.89
N GLN A 174 -19.51 -16.44 13.29
CA GLN A 174 -18.65 -17.61 13.51
C GLN A 174 -17.17 -17.31 13.24
N PRO A 175 -16.22 -18.05 13.84
CA PRO A 175 -14.80 -17.89 13.59
C PRO A 175 -14.39 -18.19 12.14
N LEU A 176 -13.37 -17.49 11.65
CA LEU A 176 -12.80 -17.67 10.31
C LEU A 176 -11.31 -17.99 10.44
N VAL A 177 -11.00 -19.28 10.59
CA VAL A 177 -9.65 -19.79 10.86
C VAL A 177 -8.88 -19.94 9.54
N PRO A 178 -7.56 -19.67 9.47
CA PRO A 178 -6.77 -19.90 8.26
C PRO A 178 -6.99 -21.28 7.64
N GLY A 179 -7.23 -21.31 6.33
CA GLY A 179 -7.58 -22.54 5.59
C GLY A 179 -9.05 -22.94 5.66
N SER A 180 -9.90 -22.18 6.38
CA SER A 180 -11.35 -22.36 6.38
C SER A 180 -12.06 -21.38 5.45
N THR A 181 -13.25 -21.78 5.03
CA THR A 181 -14.17 -20.96 4.23
C THR A 181 -15.51 -20.83 4.94
N VAL A 182 -16.02 -19.61 5.02
CA VAL A 182 -17.40 -19.31 5.44
C VAL A 182 -18.18 -18.80 4.24
N ARG A 183 -19.46 -19.20 4.12
CA ARG A 183 -20.35 -18.73 3.06
C ARG A 183 -21.49 -17.89 3.62
N ILE A 184 -21.78 -16.77 2.96
CA ILE A 184 -22.94 -15.90 3.22
C ILE A 184 -23.58 -15.63 1.86
N GLY A 185 -24.74 -16.23 1.58
CA GLY A 185 -25.34 -16.15 0.25
C GLY A 185 -24.39 -16.65 -0.85
N GLN A 186 -24.10 -15.80 -1.84
CA GLN A 186 -23.15 -16.05 -2.95
C GLN A 186 -21.70 -15.66 -2.64
N LEU A 187 -21.44 -15.10 -1.45
CA LEU A 187 -20.10 -14.72 -1.01
C LEU A 187 -19.41 -15.90 -0.32
N SER A 188 -18.18 -16.19 -0.73
CA SER A 188 -17.25 -17.07 -0.03
C SER A 188 -16.12 -16.26 0.61
N LEU A 189 -15.99 -16.38 1.93
CA LEU A 189 -14.98 -15.71 2.76
C LEU A 189 -13.92 -16.74 3.13
N HIS A 190 -12.67 -16.49 2.74
CA HIS A 190 -11.54 -17.40 2.95
C HIS A 190 -10.53 -16.75 3.87
N ALA A 191 -10.21 -17.34 5.02
CA ALA A 191 -9.12 -16.81 5.84
C ALA A 191 -7.76 -17.24 5.28
N MET A 192 -6.91 -16.26 4.99
CA MET A 192 -5.51 -16.51 4.66
C MET A 192 -4.61 -16.53 5.91
N PRO A 193 -3.51 -17.28 5.94
CA PRO A 193 -2.48 -17.10 6.97
C PRO A 193 -1.80 -15.71 6.81
N PHE A 194 -0.99 -15.32 7.81
CA PHE A 194 -0.07 -14.20 7.62
C PHE A 194 0.99 -14.60 6.58
N LEU A 195 1.14 -13.80 5.52
CA LEU A 195 2.00 -14.12 4.39
C LEU A 195 3.35 -13.39 4.46
N PRO A 196 4.43 -14.00 3.93
CA PRO A 196 5.61 -13.26 3.51
C PRO A 196 5.25 -12.13 2.53
N LEU A 197 6.06 -11.07 2.47
CA LEU A 197 5.78 -9.90 1.63
C LEU A 197 5.62 -10.27 0.14
N ASP A 198 6.53 -11.08 -0.40
CA ASP A 198 6.46 -11.55 -1.79
C ASP A 198 5.19 -12.37 -2.09
N ASP A 199 4.71 -13.13 -1.11
CA ASP A 199 3.47 -13.89 -1.25
C ASP A 199 2.24 -12.96 -1.12
N TYR A 200 2.35 -11.88 -0.35
CA TYR A 200 1.32 -10.85 -0.34
C TYR A 200 1.20 -10.15 -1.70
N ASP A 201 2.32 -9.87 -2.39
CA ASP A 201 2.28 -9.38 -3.77
C ASP A 201 1.56 -10.37 -4.71
N ARG A 202 1.90 -11.66 -4.63
CA ARG A 202 1.24 -12.72 -5.42
C ARG A 202 -0.26 -12.83 -5.12
N LEU A 203 -0.67 -12.59 -3.88
CA LEU A 203 -2.08 -12.48 -3.52
C LEU A 203 -2.74 -11.33 -4.29
N LEU A 204 -2.16 -10.13 -4.24
CA LEU A 204 -2.68 -8.96 -4.94
C LEU A 204 -2.78 -9.20 -6.45
N TRP A 205 -1.81 -9.91 -7.04
CA TRP A 205 -1.80 -10.25 -8.47
C TRP A 205 -2.88 -11.29 -8.83
N SER A 206 -3.20 -12.17 -7.88
CA SER A 206 -4.19 -13.26 -8.05
C SER A 206 -5.65 -12.79 -7.97
N CYS A 207 -5.88 -11.57 -7.46
CA CYS A 207 -7.21 -11.00 -7.26
C CYS A 207 -7.62 -10.05 -8.40
N ASP A 208 -8.92 -9.79 -8.49
CA ASP A 208 -9.55 -8.88 -9.45
C ASP A 208 -9.80 -7.48 -8.86
N LEU A 209 -9.84 -7.37 -7.53
CA LEU A 209 -9.95 -6.13 -6.78
C LEU A 209 -9.24 -6.27 -5.43
N ASN A 210 -8.44 -5.28 -5.05
CA ASN A 210 -7.68 -5.32 -3.79
C ASN A 210 -8.10 -4.18 -2.85
N PHE A 211 -8.72 -4.51 -1.73
CA PHE A 211 -8.88 -3.58 -0.60
C PHE A 211 -7.62 -3.63 0.24
N VAL A 212 -6.92 -2.50 0.31
CA VAL A 212 -5.61 -2.36 0.98
C VAL A 212 -5.59 -1.16 1.90
N ARG A 213 -4.56 -1.04 2.73
CA ARG A 213 -4.49 0.01 3.76
C ARG A 213 -3.07 0.51 3.99
N GLY A 214 -2.95 1.59 4.76
CA GLY A 214 -1.63 2.11 5.16
C GLY A 214 -0.84 2.58 3.93
N GLU A 215 0.47 2.33 3.91
CA GLU A 215 1.36 2.85 2.86
C GLU A 215 1.91 1.76 1.94
N ASP A 216 2.53 0.73 2.52
CA ASP A 216 3.19 -0.32 1.74
C ASP A 216 2.20 -1.11 0.87
N SER A 217 1.20 -1.78 1.47
CA SER A 217 0.20 -2.54 0.70
C SER A 217 -0.57 -1.69 -0.33
N PHE A 218 -0.65 -0.37 -0.08
CA PHE A 218 -1.24 0.58 -1.01
C PHE A 218 -0.37 0.79 -2.26
N VAL A 219 0.95 0.91 -2.11
CA VAL A 219 1.89 0.92 -3.25
C VAL A 219 1.85 -0.42 -3.97
N ARG A 220 1.93 -1.54 -3.22
CA ARG A 220 1.93 -2.89 -3.80
C ARG A 220 0.70 -3.16 -4.66
N ALA A 221 -0.49 -2.74 -4.21
CA ALA A 221 -1.73 -2.91 -4.98
C ALA A 221 -1.77 -2.10 -6.29
N GLN A 222 -1.09 -0.95 -6.33
CA GLN A 222 -0.94 -0.18 -7.57
C GLN A 222 -0.02 -0.91 -8.55
N LEU A 223 1.12 -1.40 -8.06
CA LEU A 223 2.09 -2.16 -8.87
C LEU A 223 1.54 -3.52 -9.33
N ALA A 224 0.54 -4.07 -8.62
CA ALA A 224 -0.21 -5.23 -9.07
C ALA A 224 -1.01 -5.00 -10.38
N ALA A 225 -1.20 -3.76 -10.83
CA ALA A 225 -2.01 -3.42 -12.00
C ALA A 225 -3.42 -4.05 -11.97
N ARG A 226 -4.01 -4.09 -10.78
CA ARG A 226 -5.41 -4.48 -10.54
C ARG A 226 -6.17 -3.31 -9.92
N PRO A 227 -7.50 -3.24 -10.12
CA PRO A 227 -8.34 -2.32 -9.38
C PRO A 227 -8.06 -2.43 -7.88
N LEU A 228 -8.05 -1.29 -7.20
CA LEU A 228 -7.83 -1.23 -5.76
C LEU A 228 -8.81 -0.26 -5.09
N ILE A 229 -9.04 -0.45 -3.79
CA ILE A 229 -9.67 0.55 -2.92
C ILE A 229 -8.76 0.70 -1.71
N TRP A 230 -8.31 1.92 -1.46
CA TRP A 230 -7.38 2.22 -0.38
C TRP A 230 -8.12 2.74 0.84
N GLN A 231 -7.79 2.20 2.01
CA GLN A 231 -8.15 2.79 3.29
C GLN A 231 -6.94 3.51 3.91
N ALA A 232 -6.98 4.84 3.90
CA ALA A 232 -6.00 5.62 4.64
C ALA A 232 -6.14 5.39 6.15
N TYR A 233 -5.05 5.50 6.91
CA TYR A 233 -5.09 5.31 8.36
C TYR A 233 -5.99 6.39 9.00
N PRO A 234 -7.06 6.03 9.74
CA PRO A 234 -7.93 7.03 10.37
C PRO A 234 -7.16 7.92 11.34
N GLN A 235 -7.40 9.23 11.25
CA GLN A 235 -6.80 10.26 12.10
C GLN A 235 -7.91 11.08 12.77
N GLU A 236 -7.67 11.53 14.00
CA GLU A 236 -8.69 12.17 14.88
C GLU A 236 -9.38 13.39 14.26
N ALA A 237 -8.69 14.14 13.39
CA ALA A 237 -9.21 15.34 12.71
C ALA A 237 -9.62 15.09 11.24
N GLU A 238 -9.85 13.84 10.86
CA GLU A 238 -10.19 13.45 9.48
C GLU A 238 -9.18 13.88 8.40
N THR A 239 -7.97 14.26 8.78
CA THR A 239 -6.87 14.66 7.87
C THR A 239 -6.48 13.55 6.89
N HIS A 240 -6.69 12.30 7.27
CA HIS A 240 -6.56 11.15 6.38
C HIS A 240 -7.49 11.20 5.15
N LEU A 241 -8.67 11.85 5.26
CA LEU A 241 -9.59 12.03 4.14
C LEU A 241 -8.99 12.96 3.09
N VAL A 242 -8.29 14.03 3.50
CA VAL A 242 -7.58 14.93 2.59
C VAL A 242 -6.52 14.17 1.81
N LYS A 243 -5.71 13.36 2.50
CA LYS A 243 -4.68 12.51 1.89
C LYS A 243 -5.29 11.49 0.91
N SER A 244 -6.37 10.83 1.30
CA SER A 244 -7.05 9.85 0.45
C SER A 244 -7.72 10.48 -0.78
N ALA A 245 -8.30 11.68 -0.63
CA ALA A 245 -8.94 12.42 -1.71
C ALA A 245 -7.90 12.91 -2.72
N ALA A 246 -6.75 13.41 -2.26
CA ALA A 246 -5.65 13.81 -3.13
C ALA A 246 -5.17 12.65 -4.02
N PHE A 247 -5.06 11.43 -3.46
CA PHE A 247 -4.77 10.26 -4.28
C PHE A 247 -5.92 9.92 -5.23
N ARG A 248 -7.16 9.82 -4.74
CA ARG A 248 -8.33 9.47 -5.55
C ARG A 248 -8.45 10.39 -6.76
N ASP A 249 -8.35 11.70 -6.55
CA ASP A 249 -8.50 12.70 -7.60
C ASP A 249 -7.39 12.58 -8.67
N ARG A 250 -6.16 12.29 -8.24
CA ARG A 250 -5.04 12.00 -9.14
C ARG A 250 -5.24 10.69 -9.92
N TYR A 251 -5.68 9.64 -9.24
CA TYR A 251 -5.89 8.31 -9.84
C TYR A 251 -6.98 8.38 -10.92
N VAL A 252 -8.14 8.97 -10.61
CA VAL A 252 -9.27 9.00 -11.55
C VAL A 252 -9.14 10.06 -12.65
N GLN A 253 -8.09 10.89 -12.64
CA GLN A 253 -7.94 12.06 -13.51
C GLN A 253 -8.04 11.71 -15.01
N THR A 254 -7.54 10.54 -15.41
CA THR A 254 -7.53 10.09 -16.81
C THR A 254 -8.66 9.11 -17.13
N MET A 255 -9.59 8.86 -16.20
CA MET A 255 -10.73 7.98 -16.40
C MET A 255 -11.86 8.71 -17.12
N ALA A 256 -12.75 7.96 -17.80
CA ALA A 256 -13.97 8.55 -18.31
C ALA A 256 -14.84 9.07 -17.14
N PRO A 257 -15.59 10.19 -17.29
CA PRO A 257 -16.30 10.81 -16.18
C PRO A 257 -17.23 9.87 -15.40
N ALA A 258 -17.92 8.96 -16.09
CA ALA A 258 -18.80 8.00 -15.46
C ALA A 258 -18.04 6.89 -14.69
N ASP A 259 -16.85 6.51 -15.17
CA ASP A 259 -15.97 5.56 -14.47
C ASP A 259 -15.35 6.22 -13.23
N ALA A 260 -14.88 7.46 -13.36
CA ALA A 260 -14.35 8.25 -12.25
C ALA A 260 -15.39 8.44 -11.13
N ALA A 261 -16.64 8.76 -11.50
CA ALA A 261 -17.73 8.92 -10.54
C ALA A 261 -18.05 7.62 -9.80
N ALA A 262 -18.13 6.49 -10.51
CA ALA A 262 -18.40 5.18 -9.91
C ALA A 262 -17.26 4.72 -8.98
N TYR A 263 -16.01 4.89 -9.41
CA TYR A 263 -14.84 4.59 -8.59
C TYR A 263 -14.80 5.46 -7.34
N GLY A 264 -14.96 6.78 -7.49
CA GLY A 264 -14.96 7.74 -6.40
C GLY A 264 -16.08 7.49 -5.39
N ALA A 265 -17.27 7.09 -5.84
CA ALA A 265 -18.38 6.79 -4.95
C ALA A 265 -18.08 5.62 -3.99
N LEU A 266 -17.54 4.50 -4.49
CA LEU A 266 -17.14 3.37 -3.64
C LEU A 266 -15.95 3.74 -2.75
N PHE A 267 -14.94 4.41 -3.31
CA PHE A 267 -13.73 4.82 -2.59
C PHE A 267 -14.06 5.73 -1.40
N ASP A 268 -14.96 6.68 -1.59
CA ASP A 268 -15.39 7.61 -0.55
C ASP A 268 -16.26 6.94 0.49
N ALA A 269 -17.22 6.11 0.07
CA ALA A 269 -18.04 5.34 0.99
C ALA A 269 -17.18 4.44 1.90
N TRP A 270 -16.07 3.89 1.36
CA TRP A 270 -15.17 3.04 2.12
C TRP A 270 -14.37 3.79 3.21
N ASN A 271 -13.97 5.04 2.94
CA ASN A 271 -13.15 5.82 3.87
C ASN A 271 -13.98 6.65 4.86
N ARG A 272 -15.25 6.96 4.57
CA ARG A 272 -16.09 7.77 5.46
C ARG A 272 -16.69 6.95 6.60
N HIS A 273 -16.76 7.56 7.77
CA HIS A 273 -17.55 7.03 8.88
C HIS A 273 -19.04 6.91 8.50
N GLY A 274 -19.60 5.72 8.61
CA GLY A 274 -21.00 5.45 8.25
C GLY A 274 -21.29 5.45 6.74
N GLY A 275 -20.26 5.36 5.89
CA GLY A 275 -20.45 5.19 4.45
C GLY A 275 -21.17 3.89 4.10
N ASP A 276 -21.88 3.89 2.97
CA ASP A 276 -22.60 2.73 2.46
C ASP A 276 -21.98 2.24 1.14
N CYS A 277 -21.10 1.25 1.24
CA CYS A 277 -20.49 0.62 0.08
C CYS A 277 -21.46 -0.30 -0.67
N GLY A 278 -22.50 -0.83 -0.01
CA GLY A 278 -23.51 -1.67 -0.65
C GLY A 278 -24.29 -0.91 -1.74
N ALA A 279 -24.66 0.34 -1.47
CA ALA A 279 -25.34 1.21 -2.43
C ALA A 279 -24.50 1.56 -3.68
N THR A 280 -23.17 1.46 -3.59
CA THR A 280 -22.25 1.84 -4.69
C THR A 280 -21.66 0.63 -5.43
N TRP A 281 -21.73 -0.57 -4.82
CA TRP A 281 -21.11 -1.79 -5.34
C TRP A 281 -21.57 -2.16 -6.75
N ALA A 282 -22.88 -2.14 -7.02
CA ALA A 282 -23.41 -2.65 -8.29
C ALA A 282 -22.86 -1.87 -9.50
N GLU A 283 -22.79 -0.54 -9.40
CA GLU A 283 -22.26 0.29 -10.48
C GLU A 283 -20.73 0.17 -10.59
N PHE A 284 -20.04 0.02 -9.45
CA PHE A 284 -18.59 -0.26 -9.43
C PHE A 284 -18.27 -1.60 -10.11
N ALA A 285 -18.95 -2.68 -9.72
CA ALA A 285 -18.74 -4.03 -10.22
C ALA A 285 -18.96 -4.12 -11.74
N ARG A 286 -20.00 -3.44 -12.26
CA ARG A 286 -20.28 -3.36 -13.70
C ARG A 286 -19.13 -2.74 -14.50
N ARG A 287 -18.33 -1.88 -13.88
CA ARG A 287 -17.22 -1.14 -14.50
C ARG A 287 -15.84 -1.73 -14.20
N LEU A 288 -15.78 -2.85 -13.47
CA LEU A 288 -14.51 -3.50 -13.11
C LEU A 288 -13.58 -3.77 -14.32
N PRO A 289 -14.07 -4.15 -15.52
CA PRO A 289 -13.22 -4.27 -16.70
C PRO A 289 -12.53 -2.95 -17.11
N ALA A 290 -13.23 -1.82 -17.04
CA ALA A 290 -12.67 -0.50 -17.34
C ALA A 290 -11.62 -0.10 -16.30
N PHE A 291 -11.89 -0.37 -15.02
CA PHE A 291 -10.94 -0.12 -13.94
C PHE A 291 -9.68 -0.95 -14.10
N ARG A 292 -9.77 -2.21 -14.56
CA ARG A 292 -8.60 -3.05 -14.82
C ARG A 292 -7.70 -2.47 -15.90
N ALA A 293 -8.28 -1.99 -17.00
CA ALA A 293 -7.52 -1.31 -18.05
C ALA A 293 -6.81 -0.05 -17.51
N HIS A 294 -7.53 0.75 -16.71
CA HIS A 294 -6.97 1.93 -16.07
C HIS A 294 -5.84 1.59 -15.08
N SER A 295 -5.99 0.56 -14.25
CA SER A 295 -4.95 0.13 -13.29
C SER A 295 -3.65 -0.27 -13.99
N GLY A 296 -3.71 -0.87 -15.18
CA GLY A 296 -2.52 -1.15 -16.00
C GLY A 296 -1.79 0.12 -16.45
N ALA A 297 -2.54 1.11 -16.96
CA ALA A 297 -1.98 2.40 -17.36
C ALA A 297 -1.43 3.19 -16.16
N TRP A 298 -2.12 3.14 -15.02
CA TRP A 298 -1.68 3.77 -13.77
C TRP A 298 -0.38 3.14 -13.26
N ALA A 299 -0.27 1.81 -13.21
CA ALA A 299 0.94 1.12 -12.78
C ALA A 299 2.15 1.51 -13.64
N ALA A 300 1.97 1.65 -14.96
CA ALA A 300 3.01 2.13 -15.86
C ALA A 300 3.42 3.58 -15.58
N THR A 301 2.45 4.45 -15.27
CA THR A 301 2.71 5.84 -14.87
C THR A 301 3.53 5.91 -13.58
N VAL A 302 3.12 5.15 -12.56
CA VAL A 302 3.83 5.09 -11.27
C VAL A 302 5.25 4.57 -11.46
N ALA A 303 5.44 3.48 -12.20
CA ALA A 303 6.77 2.95 -12.50
C ALA A 303 7.64 3.93 -13.31
N GLY A 304 7.01 4.71 -14.20
CA GLY A 304 7.70 5.74 -14.99
C GLY A 304 8.26 6.90 -14.18
N ASN A 305 7.77 7.14 -12.95
CA ASN A 305 8.32 8.16 -12.05
C ASN A 305 9.62 7.72 -11.36
N GLY A 306 10.00 6.45 -11.48
CA GLY A 306 11.24 5.89 -10.94
C GLY A 306 11.07 5.17 -9.60
N ASP A 307 12.04 4.29 -9.33
CA ASP A 307 12.16 3.58 -8.05
C ASP A 307 12.76 4.50 -6.97
N LEU A 308 12.18 4.44 -5.77
CA LEU A 308 12.58 5.23 -4.63
C LEU A 308 14.01 4.94 -4.18
N ALA A 309 14.44 3.68 -4.16
CA ALA A 309 15.80 3.36 -3.73
C ALA A 309 16.84 3.90 -4.73
N VAL A 310 16.59 3.76 -6.03
CA VAL A 310 17.44 4.33 -7.10
C VAL A 310 17.48 5.86 -7.04
N ASN A 311 16.32 6.51 -6.89
CA ASN A 311 16.25 7.97 -6.83
C ASN A 311 16.95 8.51 -5.56
N LEU A 312 16.78 7.82 -4.43
CA LEU A 312 17.45 8.17 -3.18
C LEU A 312 18.97 7.97 -3.27
N ALA A 313 19.43 6.86 -3.87
CA ALA A 313 20.85 6.61 -4.07
C ALA A 313 21.50 7.71 -4.90
N LYS A 314 20.91 8.07 -6.06
CA LYS A 314 21.39 9.18 -6.89
C LYS A 314 21.44 10.51 -6.13
N PHE A 315 20.38 10.81 -5.38
CA PHE A 315 20.30 12.03 -4.57
C PHE A 315 21.43 12.11 -3.53
N CYS A 316 21.80 10.97 -2.93
CA CYS A 316 22.90 10.88 -1.98
C CYS A 316 24.27 10.93 -2.66
N GLU A 317 24.47 10.24 -3.78
CA GLU A 317 25.72 10.24 -4.56
C GLU A 317 26.12 11.67 -4.95
N ASP A 318 25.19 12.48 -5.47
CA ASP A 318 25.40 13.89 -5.83
C ASP A 318 25.89 14.78 -4.65
N ARG A 319 25.80 14.28 -3.41
CA ARG A 319 26.16 15.00 -2.16
C ARG A 319 27.34 14.38 -1.42
N LEU A 320 27.82 13.23 -1.88
CA LEU A 320 29.04 12.61 -1.38
C LEU A 320 30.28 13.11 -2.16
N GLU A 321 30.09 13.56 -3.40
CA GLU A 321 31.10 14.24 -4.24
C GLU A 321 31.44 15.66 -3.73
#